data_AF-A0A518IVL9-F1
#
_entry.id   AF-A0A518IVL9-F1
#
_cell.length_a   1.000
_cell.length_b   1.000
_cell.length_c   1.000
_cell.angle_alpha   90.00
_cell.angle_beta   90.00
_cell.angle_gamma   90.00
#
_symmetry.space_group_name_H-M   'P 1'
#
loop_
_entity.id
_entity.type
_entity.pdbx_description
1 polymer ?
#
loop_
_entity_poly.entity_id
_entity_poly.type
_entity_poly.pdbx_seq_one_letter_code
_entity_poly.pdbx_strand_id
1 'polypeptide(L)'
;MTASPFGLLIGLLLSLILVPAQLLAQQSAPPSQVQAAPPAAPSAIATPSETPAADGAAPSEAAIGDSLLAEPTESVAEDVVGKEAVAAELETAPLAEFDVRSLDQVWTISSRCVGSHHAPVQSLQFRRRIEGNRWQTESAESFFADNAGPLPMRTILFVHGNRTPEVKALRRGLQTYDQTVLNWQRPDSAVRFVIWMWPADKISGQLRDVRVKAARADLHAFHLARVITEIQPQQQVSVIGYSFGGRLAVGAMHLLGGGSLCGSRLPMTDPELPWINLALLAPAIRNDCFVTSRNAALRPVDHLFVLHNSRDQYLKLYRFLKLDNHTPALGYTGLCGLGRHQLASDRVHQYDAARSVGSDHNYLEYVADRRIESLVRQNIFFDTGAVPPHAVGHPHVGGQPEIRSFRLSN
;
A
#
# COMPACT_ATOMS: atom_id res chain seq x y z
N MET A 1 32.79 -32.97 -22.89
CA MET A 1 32.79 -32.92 -21.42
C MET A 1 32.68 -31.46 -21.02
N THR A 2 31.45 -31.00 -20.80
CA THR A 2 31.07 -29.60 -20.61
C THR A 2 30.57 -29.43 -19.17
N ALA A 3 31.27 -28.63 -18.37
CA ALA A 3 30.85 -28.27 -17.03
C ALA A 3 30.05 -26.95 -17.06
N SER A 4 28.86 -26.97 -16.48
CA SER A 4 27.88 -25.87 -16.43
C SER A 4 28.21 -24.87 -15.30
N PRO A 5 28.01 -23.54 -15.51
CA PRO A 5 28.28 -22.53 -14.49
C PRO A 5 27.00 -22.21 -13.69
N PHE A 6 26.56 -23.13 -12.81
CA PHE A 6 25.41 -22.88 -11.92
C PHE A 6 25.73 -23.03 -10.43
N GLY A 7 27.01 -23.17 -10.06
CA GLY A 7 27.41 -23.52 -8.70
C GLY A 7 27.86 -22.39 -7.77
N LEU A 8 28.01 -21.14 -8.23
CA LEU A 8 28.75 -20.12 -7.45
C LEU A 8 27.91 -19.09 -6.67
N LEU A 9 26.58 -19.12 -6.74
CA LEU A 9 25.76 -18.09 -6.06
C LEU A 9 25.24 -18.49 -4.66
N ILE A 10 25.44 -19.73 -4.22
CA ILE A 10 24.98 -20.21 -2.89
C ILE A 10 26.09 -20.09 -1.82
N GLY A 11 27.35 -19.92 -2.21
CA GLY A 11 28.51 -19.94 -1.32
C GLY A 11 28.78 -18.68 -0.49
N LEU A 12 28.08 -17.56 -0.71
CA LEU A 12 28.40 -16.27 -0.07
C LEU A 12 27.38 -15.80 0.99
N LEU A 13 26.41 -16.65 1.34
CA LEU A 13 25.36 -16.35 2.33
C LEU A 13 25.61 -16.98 3.72
N LEU A 14 26.73 -17.69 3.93
CA LEU A 14 27.04 -18.38 5.18
C LEU A 14 28.31 -17.92 5.90
N SER A 15 29.04 -16.93 5.38
CA SER A 15 30.24 -16.38 6.01
C SER A 15 29.99 -14.96 6.51
N LEU A 16 29.37 -14.81 7.69
CA LEU A 16 29.46 -13.65 8.61
C LEU A 16 28.59 -13.94 9.85
N ILE A 17 29.01 -14.91 10.64
CA ILE A 17 28.62 -15.04 12.05
C ILE A 17 29.93 -14.98 12.84
N LEU A 18 29.91 -14.19 13.92
CA LEU A 18 30.98 -13.82 14.87
C LEU A 18 31.82 -12.58 14.52
N VAL A 19 31.37 -11.43 15.04
CA VAL A 19 32.26 -10.44 15.68
C VAL A 19 31.59 -10.00 17.01
N PRO A 20 32.31 -9.90 18.13
CA PRO A 20 31.72 -9.65 19.44
C PRO A 20 31.33 -8.19 19.66
N ALA A 21 30.33 -7.99 20.51
CA ALA A 21 29.90 -6.70 21.00
C ALA A 21 30.93 -6.10 21.96
N GLN A 22 31.51 -4.95 21.60
CA GLN A 22 32.16 -4.02 22.53
C GLN A 22 32.32 -2.66 21.82
N LEU A 23 31.40 -1.74 22.10
CA LEU A 23 31.64 -0.30 22.30
C LEU A 23 30.28 0.40 22.36
N LEU A 24 29.75 0.61 23.57
CA LEU A 24 28.81 1.68 23.88
C LEU A 24 28.92 1.93 25.39
N ALA A 25 29.87 2.78 25.77
CA ALA A 25 29.87 3.44 27.05
C ALA A 25 30.33 4.89 26.83
N GLN A 26 29.69 5.79 27.58
CA GLN A 26 29.95 7.23 27.72
C GLN A 26 29.16 8.15 26.78
N GLN A 27 27.99 8.58 27.24
CA GLN A 27 27.85 9.90 27.85
C GLN A 27 26.58 9.94 28.71
N SER A 28 26.78 10.25 29.99
CA SER A 28 25.75 10.34 31.03
C SER A 28 25.59 11.82 31.43
N ALA A 29 24.35 12.28 31.57
CA ALA A 29 23.95 13.42 32.42
C ALA A 29 22.46 13.25 32.82
N PRO A 30 22.01 13.80 33.96
CA PRO A 30 21.20 13.07 34.94
C PRO A 30 19.67 13.25 34.80
N PRO A 31 18.86 12.40 35.45
CA PRO A 31 17.40 12.55 35.47
C PRO A 31 16.92 13.49 36.59
N SER A 32 15.98 14.38 36.22
CA SER A 32 15.11 15.09 37.16
C SER A 32 14.12 14.13 37.81
N GLN A 33 14.01 14.23 39.12
CA GLN A 33 13.08 13.50 39.97
C GLN A 33 11.63 13.90 39.67
N VAL A 34 10.75 12.92 39.45
CA VAL A 34 9.30 13.07 39.63
C VAL A 34 8.82 11.92 40.52
N GLN A 35 8.13 12.31 41.59
CA GLN A 35 7.60 11.47 42.66
C GLN A 35 6.58 10.44 42.14
N ALA A 36 6.73 9.19 42.60
CA ALA A 36 5.75 8.12 42.43
C ALA A 36 4.70 8.16 43.55
N ALA A 37 3.43 8.03 43.18
CA ALA A 37 2.31 7.79 44.08
C ALA A 37 2.21 6.30 44.46
N PRO A 38 1.69 5.96 45.66
CA PRO A 38 1.77 4.61 46.24
C PRO A 38 0.76 3.59 45.66
N PRO A 39 1.03 2.28 45.81
CA PRO A 39 0.19 1.21 45.27
C PRO A 39 -1.01 0.90 46.17
N ALA A 40 -2.17 0.65 45.55
CA ALA A 40 -3.34 0.06 46.20
C ALA A 40 -3.24 -1.47 46.25
N ALA A 41 -3.56 -2.02 47.42
CA ALA A 41 -3.52 -3.44 47.78
C ALA A 41 -4.73 -4.25 47.22
N PRO A 42 -4.71 -5.59 47.31
CA PRO A 42 -5.53 -6.49 46.49
C PRO A 42 -6.85 -6.88 47.15
N SER A 43 -7.89 -7.09 46.34
CA SER A 43 -9.12 -7.77 46.77
C SER A 43 -9.12 -9.21 46.27
N ALA A 44 -9.14 -10.14 47.23
CA ALA A 44 -9.53 -11.53 47.05
C ALA A 44 -11.06 -11.63 46.94
N ILE A 45 -11.58 -12.68 46.28
CA ILE A 45 -12.69 -13.54 46.75
C ILE A 45 -12.95 -14.69 45.74
N ALA A 46 -12.99 -15.89 46.32
CA ALA A 46 -13.73 -17.12 46.00
C ALA A 46 -13.62 -17.85 44.65
N THR A 47 -13.00 -19.03 44.74
CA THR A 47 -13.31 -20.27 44.01
C THR A 47 -14.75 -20.77 44.29
N PRO A 48 -15.35 -21.55 43.35
CA PRO A 48 -15.49 -22.98 43.66
C PRO A 48 -15.28 -23.95 42.46
N SER A 49 -14.67 -25.09 42.81
CA SER A 49 -14.91 -26.49 42.43
C SER A 49 -15.07 -26.95 40.97
N GLU A 50 -14.18 -27.90 40.62
CA GLU A 50 -14.21 -28.99 39.62
C GLU A 50 -15.51 -29.83 39.72
N THR A 51 -16.06 -30.64 38.79
CA THR A 51 -15.68 -31.39 37.55
C THR A 51 -17.04 -31.98 36.99
N PRO A 52 -17.16 -32.83 35.92
CA PRO A 52 -16.26 -33.24 34.83
C PRO A 52 -16.88 -33.26 33.40
N ALA A 53 -15.99 -33.41 32.42
CA ALA A 53 -16.07 -34.12 31.12
C ALA A 53 -17.38 -34.16 30.30
N ALA A 54 -17.29 -33.64 29.07
CA ALA A 54 -17.99 -34.21 27.92
C ALA A 54 -17.17 -33.98 26.64
N ASP A 55 -16.92 -35.08 25.93
CA ASP A 55 -16.37 -35.15 24.58
C ASP A 55 -17.19 -34.28 23.61
N GLY A 56 -16.49 -33.52 22.76
CA GLY A 56 -17.12 -32.70 21.71
C GLY A 56 -16.10 -32.38 20.63
N ALA A 57 -16.27 -33.04 19.49
CA ALA A 57 -15.40 -32.99 18.32
C ALA A 57 -15.12 -31.55 17.82
N ALA A 58 -13.88 -31.34 17.40
CA ALA A 58 -13.44 -30.12 16.73
C ALA A 58 -14.19 -29.90 15.41
N PRO A 59 -14.71 -28.70 15.12
CA PRO A 59 -15.13 -28.36 13.77
C PRO A 59 -13.91 -27.98 12.93
N SER A 60 -13.71 -28.79 11.87
CA SER A 60 -12.89 -28.57 10.70
C SER A 60 -12.86 -27.11 10.23
N GLU A 61 -11.65 -26.59 10.01
CA GLU A 61 -11.40 -25.36 9.24
C GLU A 61 -12.07 -25.47 7.87
N ALA A 62 -13.12 -24.69 7.67
CA ALA A 62 -13.75 -24.54 6.37
C ALA A 62 -12.86 -23.65 5.50
N ALA A 63 -12.36 -24.23 4.42
CA ALA A 63 -11.67 -23.54 3.33
C ALA A 63 -12.54 -22.38 2.83
N ILE A 64 -11.96 -21.17 2.83
CA ILE A 64 -12.52 -20.02 2.13
C ILE A 64 -12.48 -20.36 0.63
N GLY A 65 -13.66 -20.41 0.03
CA GLY A 65 -13.92 -20.97 -1.29
C GLY A 65 -13.08 -20.32 -2.39
N ASP A 66 -12.35 -21.17 -3.09
CA ASP A 66 -11.74 -20.91 -4.39
C ASP A 66 -12.89 -20.89 -5.42
N SER A 67 -13.45 -19.70 -5.66
CA SER A 67 -14.50 -19.54 -6.68
C SER A 67 -13.85 -19.54 -8.06
N LEU A 68 -14.00 -20.67 -8.73
CA LEU A 68 -13.46 -21.04 -10.04
C LEU A 68 -13.80 -20.01 -11.13
N LEU A 69 -12.82 -19.18 -11.50
CA LEU A 69 -12.72 -18.70 -12.87
C LEU A 69 -12.07 -19.81 -13.71
N ALA A 70 -12.77 -20.25 -14.76
CA ALA A 70 -12.29 -21.26 -15.68
C ALA A 70 -10.93 -20.84 -16.27
N GLU A 71 -9.90 -21.65 -16.04
CA GLU A 71 -8.55 -21.45 -16.56
C GLU A 71 -8.53 -21.73 -18.08
N PRO A 72 -8.18 -20.75 -18.94
CA PRO A 72 -7.80 -21.04 -20.31
C PRO A 72 -6.45 -21.74 -20.29
N THR A 73 -6.36 -22.87 -20.98
CA THR A 73 -5.12 -23.64 -21.16
C THR A 73 -4.28 -22.97 -22.25
N GLU A 74 -3.52 -21.94 -21.90
CA GLU A 74 -2.49 -21.36 -22.78
C GLU A 74 -1.09 -21.91 -22.45
N SER A 75 -0.29 -22.06 -23.50
CA SER A 75 1.00 -22.76 -23.46
C SER A 75 2.05 -21.93 -22.72
N VAL A 76 2.61 -22.50 -21.65
CA VAL A 76 3.52 -21.82 -20.70
C VAL A 76 4.91 -21.51 -21.31
N ALA A 77 5.30 -22.19 -22.40
CA ALA A 77 6.66 -22.10 -22.94
C ALA A 77 6.89 -20.90 -23.88
N GLU A 78 5.88 -20.50 -24.66
CA GLU A 78 5.98 -19.34 -25.56
C GLU A 78 5.93 -18.01 -24.79
N ASP A 79 5.29 -18.00 -23.62
CA ASP A 79 5.08 -16.80 -22.80
C ASP A 79 6.36 -16.35 -22.05
N VAL A 80 7.22 -17.30 -21.63
CA VAL A 80 8.45 -16.98 -20.87
C VAL A 80 9.46 -16.16 -21.70
N VAL A 81 9.66 -16.53 -22.96
CA VAL A 81 10.59 -15.81 -23.86
C VAL A 81 10.06 -14.42 -24.21
N GLY A 82 8.74 -14.29 -24.39
CA GLY A 82 8.10 -12.99 -24.59
C GLY A 82 8.24 -12.08 -23.37
N LYS A 83 8.09 -12.64 -22.18
CA LYS A 83 8.14 -11.89 -20.91
C LYS A 83 9.53 -11.32 -20.60
N GLU A 84 10.59 -12.11 -20.75
CA GLU A 84 11.97 -11.63 -20.53
C GLU A 84 12.33 -10.53 -21.53
N ALA A 85 11.90 -10.66 -22.79
CA ALA A 85 12.10 -9.65 -23.81
C ALA A 85 11.38 -8.33 -23.47
N VAL A 86 10.10 -8.40 -23.05
CA VAL A 86 9.33 -7.23 -22.61
C VAL A 86 9.98 -6.56 -21.39
N ALA A 87 10.43 -7.33 -20.40
CA ALA A 87 11.12 -6.79 -19.24
C ALA A 87 12.44 -6.08 -19.62
N ALA A 88 13.22 -6.64 -20.54
CA ALA A 88 14.46 -6.04 -21.02
C ALA A 88 14.21 -4.77 -21.84
N GLU A 89 13.19 -4.77 -22.70
CA GLU A 89 12.75 -3.60 -23.46
C GLU A 89 12.34 -2.48 -22.52
N LEU A 90 11.45 -2.75 -21.56
CA LEU A 90 11.01 -1.78 -20.56
C LEU A 90 12.21 -1.20 -19.79
N GLU A 91 13.19 -2.02 -19.42
CA GLU A 91 14.38 -1.55 -18.68
C GLU A 91 15.24 -0.57 -19.49
N THR A 92 15.22 -0.65 -20.82
CA THR A 92 16.04 0.17 -21.71
C THR A 92 15.29 1.35 -22.34
N ALA A 93 13.96 1.26 -22.45
CA ALA A 93 13.09 2.27 -23.06
C ALA A 93 13.35 3.70 -22.51
N PRO A 94 13.67 4.68 -23.35
CA PRO A 94 13.77 6.08 -22.96
C PRO A 94 12.52 6.58 -22.23
N LEU A 95 12.69 7.40 -21.19
CA LEU A 95 11.56 7.95 -20.41
C LEU A 95 10.62 8.84 -21.25
N ALA A 96 11.09 9.30 -22.40
CA ALA A 96 10.35 10.12 -23.35
C ALA A 96 9.35 9.31 -24.19
N GLU A 97 9.54 8.00 -24.31
CA GLU A 97 8.69 7.12 -25.13
C GLU A 97 7.41 6.68 -24.42
N PHE A 98 7.29 6.92 -23.11
CA PHE A 98 6.05 6.65 -22.39
C PHE A 98 4.99 7.69 -22.76
N ASP A 99 3.94 7.22 -23.43
CA ASP A 99 2.77 8.00 -23.81
C ASP A 99 1.90 8.34 -22.60
N VAL A 100 1.14 9.43 -22.73
CA VAL A 100 0.15 9.87 -21.75
C VAL A 100 -1.12 10.24 -22.50
N ARG A 101 -2.28 9.71 -22.08
CA ARG A 101 -3.57 10.07 -22.68
C ARG A 101 -3.78 11.58 -22.55
N SER A 102 -4.38 12.20 -23.56
CA SER A 102 -4.56 13.66 -23.62
C SER A 102 -5.30 14.26 -22.42
N LEU A 103 -6.16 13.48 -21.77
CA LEU A 103 -6.94 13.89 -20.60
C LEU A 103 -6.29 13.52 -19.26
N ASP A 104 -5.25 12.69 -19.28
CA ASP A 104 -4.58 12.24 -18.07
C ASP A 104 -3.51 13.22 -17.59
N GLN A 105 -3.23 13.15 -16.30
CA GLN A 105 -2.13 13.87 -15.67
C GLN A 105 -1.16 12.87 -15.06
N VAL A 106 0.14 13.05 -15.30
CA VAL A 106 1.18 12.27 -14.63
C VAL A 106 1.99 13.20 -13.72
N TRP A 107 2.13 12.80 -12.46
CA TRP A 107 2.80 13.56 -11.41
C TRP A 107 3.87 12.73 -10.72
N THR A 108 4.88 13.38 -10.16
CA THR A 108 5.69 12.82 -9.08
C THR A 108 5.40 13.59 -7.80
N ILE A 109 5.22 12.87 -6.69
CA ILE A 109 5.25 13.45 -5.35
C ILE A 109 6.39 12.78 -4.60
N SER A 110 7.36 13.57 -4.15
CA SER A 110 8.56 13.08 -3.50
C SER A 110 8.66 13.54 -2.06
N SER A 111 8.79 12.56 -1.17
CA SER A 111 9.12 12.75 0.25
C SER A 111 10.62 12.61 0.54
N ARG A 112 11.46 12.43 -0.50
CA ARG A 112 12.90 12.13 -0.36
C ARG A 112 13.68 13.21 0.41
N CYS A 113 13.26 14.46 0.29
CA CYS A 113 13.91 15.62 0.94
C CYS A 113 13.33 15.94 2.32
N VAL A 114 12.33 15.18 2.79
CA VAL A 114 11.63 15.47 4.04
C VAL A 114 12.26 14.71 5.19
N GLY A 115 12.76 15.45 6.19
CA GLY A 115 13.45 14.89 7.35
C GLY A 115 12.56 14.55 8.56
N SER A 116 11.32 15.05 8.61
CA SER A 116 10.40 14.86 9.73
C SER A 116 9.08 14.30 9.27
N HIS A 117 8.61 13.24 9.92
CA HIS A 117 7.29 12.65 9.67
C HIS A 117 6.13 13.55 10.13
N HIS A 118 6.40 14.71 10.76
CA HIS A 118 5.41 15.74 11.06
C HIS A 118 5.34 16.84 10.00
N ALA A 119 6.22 16.83 9.00
CA ALA A 119 6.23 17.88 7.99
C ALA A 119 4.88 17.94 7.23
N PRO A 120 4.39 19.16 6.94
CA PRO A 120 3.15 19.35 6.21
C PRO A 120 3.30 18.95 4.73
N VAL A 121 2.17 18.80 4.02
CA VAL A 121 2.18 18.36 2.61
C VAL A 121 2.97 19.29 1.70
N GLN A 122 3.02 20.59 2.01
CA GLN A 122 3.78 21.61 1.27
C GLN A 122 5.30 21.38 1.32
N SER A 123 5.79 20.57 2.26
CA SER A 123 7.21 20.19 2.32
C SER A 123 7.59 19.10 1.30
N LEU A 124 6.61 18.47 0.66
CA LEU A 124 6.83 17.49 -0.39
C LEU A 124 7.19 18.19 -1.71
N GLN A 125 7.96 17.53 -2.56
CA GLN A 125 8.26 18.03 -3.88
C GLN A 125 7.24 17.49 -4.89
N PHE A 126 6.47 18.40 -5.49
CA PHE A 126 5.52 18.10 -6.55
C PHE A 126 6.14 18.44 -7.91
N ARG A 127 6.00 17.52 -8.87
CA ARG A 127 6.31 17.79 -10.27
C ARG A 127 5.24 17.22 -11.16
N ARG A 128 4.82 17.98 -12.17
CA ARG A 128 3.88 17.53 -13.21
C ARG A 128 4.65 17.24 -14.50
N ARG A 129 4.29 16.16 -15.18
CA ARG A 129 4.76 15.88 -16.54
C ARG A 129 4.01 16.78 -17.51
N ILE A 130 4.74 17.53 -18.33
CA ILE A 130 4.21 18.47 -19.33
C ILE A 130 4.89 18.23 -20.68
N GLU A 131 4.18 18.51 -21.77
CA GLU A 131 4.70 18.46 -23.14
C GLU A 131 5.50 17.18 -23.44
N GLY A 132 4.87 16.02 -23.26
CA GLY A 132 5.53 14.74 -23.45
C GLY A 132 6.45 14.41 -22.27
N ASN A 133 7.73 14.77 -22.33
CA ASN A 133 8.78 14.23 -21.45
C ASN A 133 9.34 15.19 -20.38
N ARG A 134 8.87 16.44 -20.33
CA ARG A 134 9.40 17.44 -19.41
C ARG A 134 8.70 17.39 -18.06
N TRP A 135 9.43 17.78 -17.01
CA TRP A 135 8.90 17.84 -15.65
C TRP A 135 8.94 19.29 -15.17
N GLN A 136 7.77 19.81 -14.81
CA GLN A 136 7.61 21.13 -14.22
C GLN A 136 7.43 20.99 -12.71
N THR A 137 8.19 21.75 -11.92
CA THR A 137 7.94 21.87 -10.48
C THR A 137 6.64 22.64 -10.25
N GLU A 138 5.81 22.09 -9.38
CA GLU A 138 4.48 22.61 -9.05
C GLU A 138 4.35 22.73 -7.54
N SER A 139 3.32 23.44 -7.08
CA SER A 139 3.00 23.55 -5.65
C SER A 139 2.01 22.46 -5.22
N ALA A 140 1.88 22.26 -3.90
CA ALA A 140 0.85 21.38 -3.35
C ALA A 140 -0.56 21.89 -3.71
N GLU A 141 -0.76 23.21 -3.66
CA GLU A 141 -2.01 23.88 -3.99
C GLU A 141 -2.40 23.62 -5.46
N SER A 142 -1.44 23.67 -6.39
CA SER A 142 -1.66 23.32 -7.81
C SER A 142 -2.09 21.85 -7.99
N PHE A 143 -1.53 20.94 -7.21
CA PHE A 143 -1.93 19.54 -7.22
C PHE A 143 -3.35 19.33 -6.66
N PHE A 144 -3.67 19.95 -5.52
CA PHE A 144 -4.96 19.78 -4.86
C PHE A 144 -6.09 20.66 -5.42
N ALA A 145 -5.76 21.63 -6.28
CA ALA A 145 -6.75 22.47 -6.93
C ALA A 145 -7.85 21.63 -7.59
N ASP A 146 -9.09 22.06 -7.37
CA ASP A 146 -10.28 21.47 -7.96
C ASP A 146 -10.09 21.34 -9.48
N ASN A 147 -10.01 20.11 -9.98
CA ASN A 147 -10.12 19.88 -11.40
C ASN A 147 -11.60 20.04 -11.76
N ALA A 148 -12.09 21.27 -11.87
CA ALA A 148 -13.42 21.61 -12.39
C ALA A 148 -13.57 21.25 -13.89
N GLY A 149 -12.71 20.37 -14.41
CA GLY A 149 -12.86 19.81 -15.74
C GLY A 149 -14.16 19.02 -15.83
N PRO A 150 -14.69 18.83 -17.05
CA PRO A 150 -16.01 18.24 -17.26
C PRO A 150 -16.10 16.76 -16.91
N LEU A 151 -14.98 16.09 -16.60
CA LEU A 151 -14.91 14.64 -16.40
C LEU A 151 -14.50 14.28 -14.97
N PRO A 152 -15.05 13.19 -14.40
CA PRO A 152 -14.57 12.63 -13.15
C PRO A 152 -13.09 12.25 -13.22
N MET A 153 -12.30 12.77 -12.28
CA MET A 153 -10.87 12.49 -12.13
C MET A 153 -10.65 11.37 -11.10
N ARG A 154 -9.94 10.30 -11.49
CA ARG A 154 -9.48 9.25 -10.57
C ARG A 154 -8.00 9.45 -10.26
N THR A 155 -7.63 9.41 -8.98
CA THR A 155 -6.23 9.53 -8.57
C THR A 155 -5.64 8.16 -8.28
N ILE A 156 -4.53 7.80 -8.93
CA ILE A 156 -3.82 6.53 -8.72
C ILE A 156 -2.41 6.82 -8.22
N LEU A 157 -2.07 6.35 -7.02
CA LEU A 157 -0.75 6.51 -6.42
C LEU A 157 0.05 5.21 -6.51
N PHE A 158 1.15 5.22 -7.27
CA PHE A 158 2.10 4.12 -7.34
C PHE A 158 3.27 4.33 -6.37
N VAL A 159 3.42 3.42 -5.41
CA VAL A 159 4.45 3.43 -4.37
C VAL A 159 5.48 2.32 -4.64
N HIS A 160 6.67 2.74 -5.07
CA HIS A 160 7.74 1.81 -5.43
C HIS A 160 8.36 1.06 -4.24
N GLY A 161 9.07 -0.03 -4.54
CA GLY A 161 9.76 -0.86 -3.55
C GLY A 161 11.17 -0.40 -3.18
N ASN A 162 11.93 -1.31 -2.58
CA ASN A 162 13.29 -1.11 -2.08
C ASN A 162 14.35 -1.02 -3.20
N ARG A 163 15.45 -0.29 -2.94
CA ARG A 163 16.64 -0.10 -3.81
C ARG A 163 16.28 0.59 -5.11
N THR A 164 15.43 1.59 -4.98
CA THR A 164 14.89 2.35 -6.09
C THR A 164 15.41 3.78 -5.97
N PRO A 165 16.50 4.14 -6.66
CA PRO A 165 16.90 5.55 -6.80
C PRO A 165 15.86 6.33 -7.61
N GLU A 166 15.91 7.65 -7.58
CA GLU A 166 14.89 8.52 -8.18
C GLU A 166 14.60 8.21 -9.65
N VAL A 167 15.64 8.09 -10.49
CA VAL A 167 15.48 7.78 -11.92
C VAL A 167 14.78 6.42 -12.11
N LYS A 168 15.10 5.43 -11.26
CA LYS A 168 14.44 4.12 -11.31
C LYS A 168 12.99 4.20 -10.82
N ALA A 169 12.69 5.03 -9.82
CA ALA A 169 11.32 5.25 -9.35
C ALA A 169 10.47 5.87 -10.45
N LEU A 170 11.01 6.87 -11.15
CA LEU A 170 10.38 7.53 -12.27
C LEU A 170 10.11 6.55 -13.41
N ARG A 171 11.14 5.79 -13.82
CA ARG A 171 11.02 4.74 -14.84
C ARG A 171 9.92 3.74 -14.48
N ARG A 172 9.98 3.19 -13.26
CA ARG A 172 9.01 2.18 -12.80
C ARG A 172 7.59 2.72 -12.78
N GLY A 173 7.39 3.94 -12.31
CA GLY A 173 6.06 4.56 -12.32
C GLY A 173 5.52 4.80 -13.72
N LEU A 174 6.35 5.25 -14.66
CA LEU A 174 5.92 5.44 -16.05
C LEU A 174 5.60 4.10 -16.73
N GLN A 175 6.38 3.06 -16.46
CA GLN A 175 6.08 1.70 -16.91
C GLN A 175 4.75 1.19 -16.34
N THR A 176 4.46 1.45 -15.06
CA THR A 176 3.16 1.11 -14.46
C THR A 176 2.02 1.84 -15.14
N TYR A 177 2.18 3.15 -15.42
CA TYR A 177 1.15 3.91 -16.13
C TYR A 177 0.90 3.33 -17.53
N ASP A 178 1.96 3.14 -18.30
CA ASP A 178 1.90 2.62 -19.67
C ASP A 178 1.25 1.23 -19.75
N GLN A 179 1.70 0.30 -18.92
CA GLN A 179 1.20 -1.07 -18.96
C GLN A 179 -0.20 -1.20 -18.34
N THR A 180 -0.45 -0.54 -17.20
CA THR A 180 -1.65 -0.77 -16.40
C THR A 180 -2.77 0.24 -16.66
N VAL A 181 -2.43 1.50 -16.94
CA VAL A 181 -3.40 2.60 -17.00
C VAL A 181 -3.73 3.00 -18.44
N LEU A 182 -2.75 3.09 -19.32
CA LEU A 182 -2.91 3.64 -20.68
C LEU A 182 -4.00 2.93 -21.48
N ASN A 183 -4.05 1.60 -21.39
CA ASN A 183 -5.02 0.77 -22.13
C ASN A 183 -6.40 0.66 -21.46
N TRP A 184 -6.64 1.39 -20.37
CA TRP A 184 -7.96 1.43 -19.75
C TRP A 184 -8.94 2.26 -20.59
N GLN A 185 -9.91 1.59 -21.19
CA GLN A 185 -10.86 2.18 -22.15
C GLN A 185 -12.09 2.77 -21.43
N ARG A 186 -11.93 3.98 -20.88
CA ARG A 186 -13.02 4.84 -20.39
C ARG A 186 -12.85 6.25 -20.97
N PRO A 187 -13.46 6.55 -22.12
CA PRO A 187 -13.30 7.85 -22.79
C PRO A 187 -13.90 9.02 -21.99
N ASP A 188 -14.71 8.72 -20.98
CA ASP A 188 -15.44 9.62 -20.10
C ASP A 188 -14.76 9.84 -18.72
N SER A 189 -13.51 9.39 -18.53
CA SER A 189 -12.79 9.57 -17.26
C SER A 189 -11.32 9.93 -17.46
N ALA A 190 -10.86 10.90 -16.67
CA ALA A 190 -9.46 11.29 -16.60
C ALA A 190 -8.76 10.59 -15.42
N VAL A 191 -7.47 10.26 -15.60
CA VAL A 191 -6.63 9.70 -14.54
C VAL A 191 -5.54 10.69 -14.17
N ARG A 192 -5.41 10.94 -12.87
CA ARG A 192 -4.24 11.54 -12.25
C ARG A 192 -3.37 10.43 -11.69
N PHE A 193 -2.32 10.07 -12.43
CA PHE A 193 -1.36 9.08 -12.01
C PHE A 193 -0.19 9.73 -11.27
N VAL A 194 0.08 9.25 -10.06
CA VAL A 194 1.08 9.81 -9.14
C VAL A 194 2.16 8.77 -8.88
N ILE A 195 3.39 9.08 -9.26
CA ILE A 195 4.58 8.31 -8.89
C ILE A 195 5.04 8.80 -7.52
N TRP A 196 4.75 8.01 -6.49
CA TRP A 196 5.16 8.32 -5.12
C TRP A 196 6.61 7.91 -4.89
N MET A 197 7.45 8.91 -4.59
CA MET A 197 8.88 8.73 -4.38
C MET A 197 9.23 8.88 -2.90
N TRP A 198 9.86 7.85 -2.36
CA TRP A 198 10.39 7.85 -0.99
C TRP A 198 11.87 7.44 -0.98
N PRO A 199 12.66 7.74 0.08
CA PRO A 199 14.09 7.51 0.07
C PRO A 199 14.41 6.01 0.20
N ALA A 200 14.37 5.30 -0.93
CA ALA A 200 14.58 3.85 -1.00
C ALA A 200 15.92 3.43 -1.63
N ASP A 201 16.85 4.37 -1.81
CA ASP A 201 18.18 4.14 -2.39
C ASP A 201 18.95 3.05 -1.64
N LYS A 202 19.79 2.31 -2.36
CA LYS A 202 20.59 1.23 -1.76
C LYS A 202 21.52 1.78 -0.67
N ILE A 203 21.48 1.15 0.50
CA ILE A 203 22.40 1.39 1.61
C ILE A 203 23.36 0.19 1.71
N SER A 204 24.59 0.43 2.16
CA SER A 204 25.57 -0.62 2.40
C SER A 204 25.10 -1.62 3.48
N GLY A 205 25.26 -2.92 3.20
CA GLY A 205 24.90 -4.02 4.10
C GLY A 205 23.43 -4.42 3.97
N GLN A 206 23.16 -5.65 3.52
CA GLN A 206 21.81 -6.09 3.14
C GLN A 206 20.79 -6.03 4.29
N LEU A 207 21.16 -6.55 5.48
CA LEU A 207 20.26 -6.55 6.64
C LEU A 207 20.00 -5.12 7.16
N ARG A 208 21.04 -4.28 7.17
CA ARG A 208 20.92 -2.86 7.52
C ARG A 208 20.01 -2.13 6.55
N ASP A 209 20.23 -2.32 5.26
CA ASP A 209 19.44 -1.75 4.17
C ASP A 209 17.95 -2.04 4.34
N VAL A 210 17.61 -3.31 4.58
CA VAL A 210 16.24 -3.74 4.81
C VAL A 210 15.65 -3.12 6.09
N ARG A 211 16.35 -3.18 7.23
CA ARG A 211 15.83 -2.65 8.50
C ARG A 211 15.60 -1.15 8.49
N VAL A 212 16.56 -0.39 7.97
CA VAL A 212 16.44 1.06 7.84
C VAL A 212 15.24 1.40 6.96
N LYS A 213 15.02 0.66 5.88
CA LYS A 213 13.92 0.92 4.95
C LYS A 213 12.56 0.48 5.46
N ALA A 214 12.50 -0.57 6.27
CA ALA A 214 11.28 -0.94 6.99
C ALA A 214 10.83 0.19 7.92
N ALA A 215 11.73 0.71 8.75
CA ALA A 215 11.44 1.84 9.65
C ALA A 215 11.11 3.13 8.88
N ARG A 216 11.88 3.42 7.81
CA ARG A 216 11.63 4.57 6.95
C ARG A 216 10.29 4.49 6.22
N ALA A 217 9.89 3.31 5.75
CA ALA A 217 8.56 3.12 5.15
C ALA A 217 7.44 3.49 6.15
N ASP A 218 7.58 3.11 7.41
CA ASP A 218 6.62 3.48 8.46
C ASP A 218 6.60 5.00 8.71
N LEU A 219 7.75 5.68 8.69
CA LEU A 219 7.82 7.14 8.83
C LEU A 219 7.23 7.87 7.62
N HIS A 220 7.48 7.39 6.41
CA HIS A 220 6.99 8.02 5.18
C HIS A 220 5.51 7.73 4.89
N ALA A 221 4.93 6.75 5.58
CA ALA A 221 3.48 6.52 5.56
C ALA A 221 2.68 7.74 6.03
N PHE A 222 3.22 8.54 6.96
CA PHE A 222 2.57 9.79 7.41
C PHE A 222 2.39 10.79 6.27
N HIS A 223 3.39 10.92 5.39
CA HIS A 223 3.31 11.84 4.25
C HIS A 223 2.28 11.40 3.23
N LEU A 224 2.25 10.10 2.91
CA LEU A 224 1.26 9.55 1.98
C LEU A 224 -0.15 9.72 2.55
N ALA A 225 -0.35 9.41 3.84
CA ALA A 225 -1.64 9.56 4.49
C ALA A 225 -2.12 11.01 4.48
N ARG A 226 -1.25 12.00 4.79
CA ARG A 226 -1.62 13.42 4.69
C ARG A 226 -1.99 13.81 3.27
N VAL A 227 -1.26 13.35 2.25
CA VAL A 227 -1.63 13.64 0.86
C VAL A 227 -3.01 13.08 0.50
N ILE A 228 -3.35 11.89 1.00
CA ILE A 228 -4.69 11.31 0.77
C ILE A 228 -5.79 12.11 1.50
N THR A 229 -5.53 12.61 2.70
CA THR A 229 -6.48 13.44 3.45
C THR A 229 -6.81 14.77 2.74
N GLU A 230 -5.88 15.31 1.96
CA GLU A 230 -6.09 16.54 1.19
C GLU A 230 -6.79 16.30 -0.17
N ILE A 231 -7.00 15.04 -0.58
CA ILE A 231 -7.77 14.72 -1.79
C ILE A 231 -9.26 14.85 -1.48
N GLN A 232 -10.00 15.47 -2.41
CA GLN A 232 -11.45 15.66 -2.27
C GLN A 232 -12.19 14.33 -1.99
N PRO A 233 -13.14 14.30 -1.04
CA PRO A 233 -13.85 13.08 -0.65
C PRO A 233 -14.66 12.43 -1.78
N GLN A 234 -15.09 13.21 -2.78
CA GLN A 234 -15.87 12.71 -3.91
C GLN A 234 -15.00 12.01 -4.96
N GLN A 235 -13.67 12.08 -4.86
CA GLN A 235 -12.76 11.43 -5.78
C GLN A 235 -12.52 9.97 -5.39
N GLN A 236 -12.27 9.14 -6.39
CA GLN A 236 -11.73 7.80 -6.17
C GLN A 236 -10.21 7.86 -6.14
N VAL A 237 -9.64 7.27 -5.10
CA VAL A 237 -8.21 7.09 -4.90
C VAL A 237 -7.86 5.61 -4.98
N SER A 238 -6.84 5.28 -5.77
CA SER A 238 -6.25 3.95 -5.78
C SER A 238 -4.79 4.00 -5.37
N VAL A 239 -4.35 3.06 -4.56
CA VAL A 239 -2.95 2.98 -4.13
C VAL A 239 -2.37 1.64 -4.52
N ILE A 240 -1.31 1.67 -5.33
CA ILE A 240 -0.52 0.49 -5.73
C ILE A 240 0.75 0.46 -4.89
N GLY A 241 0.85 -0.47 -3.97
CA GLY A 241 2.03 -0.63 -3.10
C GLY A 241 2.86 -1.85 -3.48
N TYR A 242 4.07 -1.64 -4.00
CA TYR A 242 4.99 -2.75 -4.34
C TYR A 242 6.01 -3.01 -3.23
N SER A 243 6.18 -4.26 -2.77
CA SER A 243 7.23 -4.64 -1.81
C SER A 243 7.20 -3.74 -0.55
N PHE A 244 8.29 -3.06 -0.19
CA PHE A 244 8.30 -2.07 0.90
C PHE A 244 7.38 -0.86 0.65
N GLY A 245 7.05 -0.54 -0.60
CA GLY A 245 5.99 0.40 -0.93
C GLY A 245 4.62 -0.10 -0.47
N GLY A 246 4.39 -1.42 -0.46
CA GLY A 246 3.22 -2.04 0.18
C GLY A 246 3.19 -1.83 1.69
N ARG A 247 4.34 -1.95 2.38
CA ARG A 247 4.44 -1.62 3.82
C ARG A 247 4.09 -0.15 4.08
N LEU A 248 4.60 0.76 3.25
CA LEU A 248 4.32 2.19 3.34
C LEU A 248 2.82 2.46 3.10
N ALA A 249 2.23 1.89 2.06
CA ALA A 249 0.81 2.03 1.72
C ALA A 249 -0.10 1.51 2.85
N VAL A 250 0.15 0.31 3.36
CA VAL A 250 -0.60 -0.24 4.52
C VAL A 250 -0.42 0.63 5.76
N GLY A 251 0.79 1.17 5.99
CA GLY A 251 1.03 2.14 7.05
C GLY A 251 0.18 3.40 6.90
N ALA A 252 0.05 3.92 5.68
CA ALA A 252 -0.76 5.11 5.41
C ALA A 252 -2.24 4.84 5.69
N MET A 253 -2.77 3.70 5.23
CA MET A 253 -4.15 3.31 5.54
C MET A 253 -4.36 3.08 7.03
N HIS A 254 -3.37 2.52 7.74
CA HIS A 254 -3.44 2.36 9.19
C HIS A 254 -3.60 3.72 9.89
N LEU A 255 -2.85 4.73 9.45
CA LEU A 255 -2.94 6.09 9.98
C LEU A 255 -4.29 6.74 9.66
N LEU A 256 -4.78 6.61 8.43
CA LEU A 256 -6.09 7.11 8.00
C LEU A 256 -7.24 6.47 8.79
N GLY A 257 -7.12 5.19 9.16
CA GLY A 257 -8.10 4.50 10.03
C GLY A 257 -8.02 4.87 11.51
N GLY A 258 -7.20 5.85 11.90
CA GLY A 258 -7.00 6.30 13.29
C GLY A 258 -5.94 5.52 14.09
N GLY A 259 -5.17 4.68 13.41
CA GLY A 259 -4.07 3.91 13.98
C GLY A 259 -2.83 4.76 14.32
N SER A 260 -1.83 4.13 14.93
CA SER A 260 -0.57 4.77 15.30
C SER A 260 0.64 4.04 14.75
N LEU A 261 1.60 4.79 14.22
CA LEU A 261 2.92 4.29 13.82
C LEU A 261 3.99 5.00 14.64
N CYS A 262 4.96 4.25 15.15
CA CYS A 262 6.08 4.81 15.91
C CYS A 262 5.65 5.70 17.11
N GLY A 263 4.50 5.39 17.73
CA GLY A 263 3.95 6.19 18.85
C GLY A 263 3.23 7.46 18.43
N SER A 264 3.16 7.77 17.13
CA SER A 264 2.49 8.96 16.60
C SER A 264 1.26 8.59 15.77
N ARG A 265 0.33 9.55 15.66
CA ARG A 265 -0.92 9.43 14.88
C ARG A 265 -1.07 10.66 13.98
N LEU A 266 -1.95 10.57 13.00
CA LEU A 266 -2.45 11.79 12.36
C LEU A 266 -3.32 12.56 13.36
N PRO A 267 -3.39 13.90 13.25
CA PRO A 267 -4.38 14.68 13.98
C PRO A 267 -5.77 14.10 13.72
N MET A 268 -6.54 13.85 14.78
CA MET A 268 -7.94 13.47 14.69
C MET A 268 -8.71 14.67 14.13
N THR A 269 -8.79 14.72 12.82
CA THR A 269 -9.86 15.38 12.10
C THR A 269 -10.81 14.25 11.72
N ASP A 270 -12.12 14.50 11.62
CA ASP A 270 -13.03 13.61 10.90
C ASP A 270 -13.12 14.12 9.45
N PRO A 271 -12.04 14.08 8.63
CA PRO A 271 -12.19 14.42 7.24
C PRO A 271 -13.01 13.31 6.60
N GLU A 272 -13.99 13.69 5.79
CA GLU A 272 -14.55 12.75 4.83
C GLU A 272 -13.39 12.27 3.94
N LEU A 273 -13.12 10.98 3.95
CA LEU A 273 -12.04 10.41 3.13
C LEU A 273 -12.56 10.11 1.72
N PRO A 274 -11.69 10.18 0.70
CA PRO A 274 -12.02 9.65 -0.61
C PRO A 274 -12.27 8.14 -0.55
N TRP A 275 -12.92 7.61 -1.58
CA TRP A 275 -13.01 6.17 -1.76
C TRP A 275 -11.62 5.59 -2.06
N ILE A 276 -11.17 4.58 -1.32
CA ILE A 276 -9.82 4.00 -1.44
C ILE A 276 -9.82 2.54 -1.91
N ASN A 277 -9.29 2.31 -3.10
CA ASN A 277 -8.87 0.97 -3.55
C ASN A 277 -7.39 0.75 -3.22
N LEU A 278 -7.04 -0.32 -2.53
CA LEU A 278 -5.67 -0.68 -2.18
C LEU A 278 -5.23 -1.94 -2.92
N ALA A 279 -4.29 -1.80 -3.85
CA ALA A 279 -3.63 -2.91 -4.54
C ALA A 279 -2.20 -3.13 -4.00
N LEU A 280 -1.95 -4.29 -3.40
CA LEU A 280 -0.65 -4.65 -2.84
C LEU A 280 0.03 -5.70 -3.72
N LEU A 281 1.19 -5.36 -4.26
CA LEU A 281 1.97 -6.25 -5.13
C LEU A 281 3.22 -6.73 -4.40
N ALA A 282 3.27 -8.03 -4.12
CA ALA A 282 4.33 -8.68 -3.35
C ALA A 282 4.74 -7.88 -2.09
N PRO A 283 3.81 -7.43 -1.23
CA PRO A 283 4.10 -6.51 -0.14
C PRO A 283 5.07 -7.10 0.91
N ALA A 284 6.10 -6.33 1.25
CA ALA A 284 7.12 -6.68 2.24
C ALA A 284 6.72 -6.18 3.65
N ILE A 285 5.62 -6.73 4.16
CA ILE A 285 5.08 -6.53 5.51
C ILE A 285 4.59 -7.88 6.03
N ARG A 286 4.51 -8.09 7.34
CA ARG A 286 3.96 -9.32 7.93
C ARG A 286 2.55 -9.66 7.43
N ASN A 287 2.27 -10.94 7.17
CA ASN A 287 1.02 -11.43 6.57
C ASN A 287 -0.25 -11.30 7.44
N ASP A 288 -0.08 -11.13 8.74
CA ASP A 288 -1.11 -10.92 9.75
C ASP A 288 -1.24 -9.43 10.14
N CYS A 289 -0.65 -8.51 9.37
CA CYS A 289 -0.58 -7.09 9.76
C CYS A 289 -1.96 -6.49 10.02
N PHE A 290 -2.96 -6.87 9.21
CA PHE A 290 -4.32 -6.35 9.32
C PHE A 290 -5.06 -6.80 10.58
N VAL A 291 -4.64 -7.86 11.25
CA VAL A 291 -5.23 -8.29 12.54
C VAL A 291 -4.36 -7.96 13.75
N THR A 292 -3.10 -7.57 13.51
CA THR A 292 -2.13 -7.28 14.58
C THR A 292 -1.69 -5.81 14.55
N SER A 293 -0.58 -5.54 13.88
CA SER A 293 0.19 -4.28 13.94
C SER A 293 -0.39 -3.12 13.11
N ARG A 294 -1.34 -3.42 12.22
CA ARG A 294 -1.97 -2.48 11.28
C ARG A 294 -3.50 -2.68 11.28
N ASN A 295 -4.07 -2.97 12.45
CA ASN A 295 -5.49 -3.33 12.61
C ASN A 295 -6.51 -2.27 12.17
N ALA A 296 -6.12 -1.00 12.14
CA ALA A 296 -6.97 0.08 11.62
C ALA A 296 -6.89 0.24 10.09
N ALA A 297 -5.98 -0.46 9.39
CA ALA A 297 -5.69 -0.20 7.98
C ALA A 297 -6.82 -0.55 7.01
N LEU A 298 -7.75 -1.41 7.40
CA LEU A 298 -8.88 -1.79 6.54
C LEU A 298 -10.11 -0.90 6.74
N ARG A 299 -10.12 -0.01 7.75
CA ARG A 299 -11.23 0.91 7.98
C ARG A 299 -11.45 1.89 6.81
N PRO A 300 -10.41 2.58 6.29
CA PRO A 300 -10.59 3.51 5.19
C PRO A 300 -10.50 2.85 3.81
N VAL A 301 -10.32 1.53 3.73
CA VAL A 301 -10.11 0.81 2.46
C VAL A 301 -11.43 0.22 2.00
N ASP A 302 -11.89 0.63 0.83
CA ASP A 302 -13.11 0.17 0.19
C ASP A 302 -12.94 -1.16 -0.52
N HIS A 303 -11.80 -1.33 -1.20
CA HIS A 303 -11.44 -2.53 -1.92
C HIS A 303 -9.97 -2.88 -1.68
N LEU A 304 -9.69 -4.13 -1.32
CA LEU A 304 -8.33 -4.64 -1.12
C LEU A 304 -8.02 -5.73 -2.15
N PHE A 305 -6.94 -5.53 -2.91
CA PHE A 305 -6.35 -6.56 -3.75
C PHE A 305 -4.94 -6.91 -3.26
N VAL A 306 -4.66 -8.20 -3.07
CA VAL A 306 -3.33 -8.70 -2.69
C VAL A 306 -2.81 -9.66 -3.73
N LEU A 307 -1.80 -9.22 -4.47
CA LEU A 307 -1.00 -10.06 -5.33
C LEU A 307 0.22 -10.55 -4.54
N HIS A 308 0.24 -11.84 -4.19
CA HIS A 308 1.38 -12.48 -3.51
C HIS A 308 2.10 -13.44 -4.46
N ASN A 309 3.30 -13.88 -4.09
CA ASN A 309 4.06 -14.88 -4.83
C ASN A 309 4.66 -15.89 -3.84
N SER A 310 4.06 -17.08 -3.79
CA SER A 310 4.48 -18.18 -2.89
C SER A 310 5.83 -18.81 -3.24
N ARG A 311 6.43 -18.44 -4.38
CA ARG A 311 7.76 -18.86 -4.84
C ARG A 311 8.84 -17.79 -4.73
N ASP A 312 8.49 -16.58 -4.31
CA ASP A 312 9.41 -15.46 -4.19
C ASP A 312 10.57 -15.77 -3.23
N GLN A 313 11.79 -15.83 -3.77
CA GLN A 313 12.97 -16.19 -2.98
C GLN A 313 13.38 -15.12 -1.96
N TYR A 314 13.11 -13.84 -2.23
CA TYR A 314 13.47 -12.76 -1.33
C TYR A 314 12.46 -12.67 -0.17
N LEU A 315 11.16 -12.73 -0.47
CA LEU A 315 10.12 -12.65 0.55
C LEU A 315 10.04 -13.92 1.41
N LYS A 316 10.44 -15.09 0.90
CA LYS A 316 10.63 -16.31 1.70
C LYS A 316 11.55 -16.08 2.90
N LEU A 317 12.55 -15.23 2.74
CA LEU A 317 13.55 -14.90 3.76
C LEU A 317 13.08 -13.81 4.73
N TYR A 318 11.92 -13.18 4.50
CA TYR A 318 11.43 -12.05 5.29
C TYR A 318 11.37 -12.36 6.79
N ARG A 319 10.90 -13.56 7.15
CA ARG A 319 10.82 -14.06 8.53
C ARG A 319 12.17 -14.05 9.27
N PHE A 320 13.30 -14.08 8.58
CA PHE A 320 14.62 -14.09 9.22
C PHE A 320 15.16 -12.69 9.51
N LEU A 321 14.52 -11.64 9.02
CA LEU A 321 15.01 -10.26 9.15
C LEU A 321 14.81 -9.68 10.56
N LYS A 322 14.06 -10.38 11.43
CA LYS A 322 13.63 -9.95 12.78
C LYS A 322 12.92 -8.60 12.77
N LEU A 323 12.26 -8.26 11.66
CA LEU A 323 11.42 -7.07 11.57
C LEU A 323 10.11 -7.26 12.34
N ASP A 324 9.55 -8.47 12.26
CA ASP A 324 8.18 -8.75 12.66
C ASP A 324 8.05 -10.13 13.34
N ASN A 325 8.85 -10.41 14.37
CA ASN A 325 8.74 -11.63 15.20
C ASN A 325 8.69 -12.96 14.40
N HIS A 326 9.50 -13.08 13.35
CA HIS A 326 9.54 -14.25 12.48
C HIS A 326 8.26 -14.55 11.68
N THR A 327 7.34 -13.60 11.60
CA THR A 327 6.15 -13.73 10.75
C THR A 327 6.53 -13.66 9.26
N PRO A 328 5.96 -14.53 8.40
CA PRO A 328 6.15 -14.45 6.95
C PRO A 328 5.66 -13.14 6.34
N ALA A 329 6.19 -12.80 5.16
CA ALA A 329 5.69 -11.66 4.40
C ALA A 329 4.30 -11.94 3.80
N LEU A 330 3.43 -10.93 3.83
CA LEU A 330 2.14 -10.87 3.14
C LEU A 330 2.32 -11.18 1.65
N GLY A 331 3.35 -10.60 1.03
CA GLY A 331 3.66 -10.86 -0.37
C GLY A 331 4.19 -12.26 -0.67
N TYR A 332 4.50 -13.06 0.36
CA TYR A 332 4.90 -14.46 0.20
C TYR A 332 3.73 -15.42 0.43
N THR A 333 2.94 -15.22 1.49
CA THR A 333 1.90 -16.19 1.90
C THR A 333 0.48 -15.77 1.56
N GLY A 334 0.27 -14.52 1.15
CA GLY A 334 -1.08 -13.96 1.05
C GLY A 334 -1.62 -13.61 2.43
N LEU A 335 -2.91 -13.26 2.47
CA LEU A 335 -3.58 -12.77 3.67
C LEU A 335 -3.74 -13.88 4.71
N CYS A 336 -3.49 -13.55 5.98
CA CYS A 336 -3.67 -14.46 7.10
C CYS A 336 -4.60 -13.85 8.16
N GLY A 337 -5.49 -14.66 8.72
CA GLY A 337 -6.31 -14.29 9.89
C GLY A 337 -7.52 -13.40 9.61
N LEU A 338 -7.88 -13.15 8.35
CA LEU A 338 -8.99 -12.26 7.99
C LEU A 338 -10.36 -12.71 8.50
N GLY A 339 -10.58 -13.99 8.79
CA GLY A 339 -11.82 -14.47 9.42
C GLY A 339 -12.12 -13.84 10.79
N ARG A 340 -11.17 -13.08 11.36
CA ARG A 340 -11.34 -12.30 12.59
C ARG A 340 -11.93 -10.90 12.36
N HIS A 341 -12.02 -10.44 11.11
CA HIS A 341 -12.66 -9.18 10.75
C HIS A 341 -13.96 -9.44 10.01
N GLN A 342 -14.98 -8.63 10.28
CA GLN A 342 -16.20 -8.56 9.46
C GLN A 342 -15.93 -7.76 8.16
N LEU A 343 -14.86 -8.08 7.43
CA LEU A 343 -14.76 -7.60 6.06
C LEU A 343 -15.64 -8.48 5.19
N ALA A 344 -16.57 -7.84 4.49
CA ALA A 344 -17.35 -8.48 3.47
C ALA A 344 -16.39 -9.07 2.42
N SER A 345 -16.58 -10.35 2.09
CA SER A 345 -15.67 -11.12 1.23
C SER A 345 -15.55 -10.57 -0.19
N ASP A 346 -16.54 -9.80 -0.62
CA ASP A 346 -16.60 -9.09 -1.90
C ASP A 346 -15.65 -7.89 -2.00
N ARG A 347 -15.09 -7.42 -0.86
CA ARG A 347 -14.13 -6.29 -0.82
C ARG A 347 -12.67 -6.74 -0.81
N VAL A 348 -12.39 -8.03 -0.75
CA VAL A 348 -11.03 -8.56 -0.58
C VAL A 348 -10.72 -9.63 -1.61
N HIS A 349 -9.79 -9.33 -2.50
CA HIS A 349 -9.35 -10.21 -3.56
C HIS A 349 -7.86 -10.54 -3.36
N GLN A 350 -7.46 -11.79 -3.60
CA GLN A 350 -6.05 -12.16 -3.60
C GLN A 350 -5.72 -13.12 -4.73
N TYR A 351 -4.48 -13.07 -5.23
CA TYR A 351 -4.00 -13.93 -6.31
C TYR A 351 -2.54 -14.32 -6.07
N ASP A 352 -2.21 -15.61 -6.29
CA ASP A 352 -0.84 -16.12 -6.24
C ASP A 352 -0.18 -16.05 -7.62
N ALA A 353 0.78 -15.14 -7.76
CA ALA A 353 1.57 -14.93 -8.95
C ALA A 353 2.69 -15.97 -9.17
N ALA A 354 2.82 -16.99 -8.31
CA ALA A 354 3.91 -17.97 -8.38
C ALA A 354 4.02 -18.72 -9.72
N ARG A 355 2.91 -18.88 -10.46
CA ARG A 355 2.93 -19.50 -11.81
C ARG A 355 3.41 -18.53 -12.89
N SER A 356 3.05 -17.25 -12.76
CA SER A 356 3.40 -16.16 -13.69
C SER A 356 4.81 -15.60 -13.50
N VAL A 357 5.22 -15.44 -12.24
CA VAL A 357 6.45 -14.73 -11.85
C VAL A 357 7.57 -15.68 -11.44
N GLY A 358 7.25 -16.92 -11.12
CA GLY A 358 8.24 -17.87 -10.64
C GLY A 358 8.89 -17.38 -9.34
N SER A 359 10.21 -17.47 -9.24
CA SER A 359 10.95 -17.13 -8.01
C SER A 359 11.30 -15.65 -7.84
N ASP A 360 10.99 -14.82 -8.82
CA ASP A 360 11.48 -13.44 -8.87
C ASP A 360 10.73 -12.47 -7.94
N HIS A 361 11.48 -11.45 -7.51
CA HIS A 361 11.00 -10.27 -6.79
C HIS A 361 11.35 -8.97 -7.56
N ASN A 362 11.49 -9.07 -8.87
CA ASN A 362 11.70 -7.89 -9.71
C ASN A 362 10.33 -7.37 -10.16
N TYR A 363 10.07 -6.08 -9.94
CA TYR A 363 8.79 -5.45 -10.30
C TYR A 363 8.40 -5.67 -11.77
N LEU A 364 9.39 -5.67 -12.67
CA LEU A 364 9.14 -5.87 -14.10
C LEU A 364 8.51 -7.23 -14.41
N GLU A 365 8.85 -8.26 -13.65
CA GLU A 365 8.27 -9.59 -13.82
C GLU A 365 6.77 -9.63 -13.51
N TYR A 366 6.29 -8.69 -12.69
CA TYR A 366 4.88 -8.58 -12.38
C TYR A 366 4.14 -7.77 -13.45
N VAL A 367 4.70 -6.65 -13.90
CA VAL A 367 4.01 -5.77 -14.87
C VAL A 367 4.14 -6.22 -16.34
N ALA A 368 5.12 -7.07 -16.66
CA ALA A 368 5.24 -7.65 -18.00
C ALA A 368 4.24 -8.80 -18.25
N ASP A 369 3.70 -9.40 -17.19
CA ASP A 369 2.69 -10.46 -17.30
C ASP A 369 1.30 -9.83 -17.51
N ARG A 370 0.67 -10.12 -18.67
CA ARG A 370 -0.62 -9.53 -19.07
C ARG A 370 -1.76 -9.92 -18.14
N ARG A 371 -1.73 -11.11 -17.54
CA ARG A 371 -2.76 -11.57 -16.61
C ARG A 371 -2.67 -10.80 -15.31
N ILE A 372 -1.46 -10.65 -14.76
CA ILE A 372 -1.21 -9.84 -13.56
C ILE A 372 -1.60 -8.40 -13.81
N GLU A 373 -1.16 -7.83 -14.93
CA GLU A 373 -1.50 -6.46 -15.33
C GLU A 373 -3.03 -6.27 -15.36
N SER A 374 -3.75 -7.14 -16.06
CA SER A 374 -5.23 -7.09 -16.15
C SER A 374 -5.89 -7.18 -14.78
N LEU A 375 -5.42 -8.06 -13.90
CA LEU A 375 -5.91 -8.16 -12.53
C LEU A 375 -5.66 -6.86 -11.75
N VAL A 376 -4.45 -6.30 -11.82
CA VAL A 376 -4.14 -5.03 -11.15
C VAL A 376 -5.05 -3.92 -11.68
N ARG A 377 -5.21 -3.79 -13.01
CA ARG A 377 -6.10 -2.82 -13.65
C ARG A 377 -7.54 -2.94 -13.15
N GLN A 378 -8.09 -4.16 -13.16
CA GLN A 378 -9.46 -4.42 -12.68
C GLN A 378 -9.66 -3.97 -11.24
N ASN A 379 -8.66 -4.20 -10.38
CA ASN A 379 -8.77 -3.90 -8.95
C ASN A 379 -8.51 -2.44 -8.59
N ILE A 380 -7.63 -1.73 -9.32
CA ILE A 380 -7.45 -0.28 -9.10
C ILE A 380 -8.65 0.51 -9.65
N PHE A 381 -9.27 0.07 -10.74
CA PHE A 381 -10.48 0.71 -11.28
C PHE A 381 -11.79 0.16 -10.70
N PHE A 382 -11.71 -0.70 -9.67
CA PHE A 382 -12.87 -1.30 -9.03
C PHE A 382 -13.84 -0.24 -8.54
N ASP A 383 -15.11 -0.46 -8.80
CA ASP A 383 -16.20 0.44 -8.48
C ASP A 383 -17.34 -0.44 -7.95
N THR A 384 -17.82 -0.19 -6.72
CA THR A 384 -18.94 -0.98 -6.18
C THR A 384 -20.27 -0.58 -6.81
N GLY A 385 -20.29 0.42 -7.70
CA GLY A 385 -21.51 0.99 -8.27
C GLY A 385 -22.34 1.77 -7.24
N ALA A 386 -21.87 1.86 -5.99
CA ALA A 386 -22.48 2.69 -4.98
C ALA A 386 -22.22 4.16 -5.33
N VAL A 387 -23.30 4.89 -5.56
CA VAL A 387 -23.25 6.36 -5.55
C VAL A 387 -22.74 6.77 -4.15
N PRO A 388 -21.79 7.71 -4.04
CA PRO A 388 -21.35 8.20 -2.74
C PRO A 388 -22.58 8.58 -1.92
N PRO A 389 -22.65 8.26 -0.62
CA PRO A 389 -23.85 8.48 0.22
C PRO A 389 -24.34 9.94 0.26
N HIS A 390 -23.61 10.89 -0.33
CA HIS A 390 -23.92 12.32 -0.36
C HIS A 390 -24.17 12.91 -1.75
N ALA A 391 -24.21 12.12 -2.84
CA ALA A 391 -24.65 12.64 -4.15
C ALA A 391 -26.19 12.80 -4.26
N VAL A 392 -26.95 12.39 -3.24
CA VAL A 392 -28.34 12.79 -3.09
C VAL A 392 -28.34 14.22 -2.56
N GLY A 393 -28.40 15.18 -3.48
CA GLY A 393 -28.57 16.59 -3.15
C GLY A 393 -29.69 16.76 -2.13
N HIS A 394 -29.38 17.38 -0.99
CA HIS A 394 -30.43 17.90 -0.13
C HIS A 394 -31.32 18.80 -0.99
N PRO A 395 -32.63 18.51 -1.13
CA PRO A 395 -33.52 19.46 -1.75
C PRO A 395 -33.41 20.75 -0.95
N HIS A 396 -33.13 21.83 -1.66
CA HIS A 396 -33.15 23.18 -1.14
C HIS A 396 -34.55 23.41 -0.54
N VAL A 397 -34.69 23.27 0.78
CA VAL A 397 -35.91 23.66 1.51
C VAL A 397 -35.89 25.19 1.60
N GLY A 398 -36.22 25.82 0.47
CA GLY A 398 -36.62 27.21 0.40
C GLY A 398 -38.13 27.28 0.66
N GLY A 399 -38.51 27.89 1.78
CA GLY A 399 -39.92 28.20 2.07
C GLY A 399 -40.22 28.23 3.57
N GLN A 400 -39.89 29.33 4.24
CA GLN A 400 -40.56 29.66 5.49
C GLN A 400 -42.04 29.98 5.18
N PRO A 401 -43.02 29.41 5.90
CA PRO A 401 -44.39 29.83 5.78
C PRO A 401 -44.60 31.14 6.57
N GLU A 402 -45.01 32.20 5.86
CA GLU A 402 -45.58 33.41 6.46
C GLU A 402 -46.77 33.04 7.36
N ILE A 403 -46.64 33.33 8.65
CA ILE A 403 -47.75 33.29 9.60
C ILE A 403 -48.63 34.52 9.32
N ARG A 404 -49.70 34.33 8.55
CA ARG A 404 -50.78 35.32 8.46
C ARG A 404 -51.67 35.24 9.69
N SER A 405 -51.61 36.28 10.52
CA SER A 405 -52.55 36.55 11.61
C SER A 405 -53.97 36.73 11.07
N PHE A 406 -54.89 35.83 11.44
CA PHE A 406 -56.33 36.07 11.32
C PHE A 406 -56.84 36.80 12.57
N ARG A 407 -57.35 38.03 12.38
CA ARG A 407 -58.25 38.69 13.33
C ARG A 407 -59.61 38.00 13.23
N LEU A 408 -60.17 37.58 14.36
CA LEU A 408 -61.59 37.28 14.50
C LEU A 408 -62.31 38.50 15.04
N SER A 409 -63.31 38.94 14.29
CA SER A 409 -64.33 39.90 14.69
C SER A 409 -65.41 39.17 15.48
N ASN A 410 -65.57 39.51 16.76
CA ASN A 410 -66.82 39.83 17.47
C ASN A 410 -66.58 39.89 18.97
#